data_AF-A0A7Y2SIS3-F1
#
_entry.id   AF-A0A7Y2SIS3-F1
#
_cell.length_a   1.000
_cell.length_b   1.000
_cell.length_c   1.000
_cell.angle_alpha   90.00
_cell.angle_beta   90.00
_cell.angle_gamma   90.00
#
_symmetry.space_group_name_H-M   'P 1'
#
loop_
_entity.id
_entity.type
_entity.pdbx_description
1 polymer ?
#
loop_
_entity_poly.entity_id
_entity_poly.type
_entity_poly.pdbx_seq_one_letter_code
_entity_poly.pdbx_strand_id
1 'polypeptide(L)'
;MAKPKTSFTELIHQAVREAAETLTIDQIVARVLDLSGGESTKNLKNTVRAAIGQSTAIIFTPEQGYGWKSRMINGVIQRVVIRDDDIAKLILEIDHLQRDLLQPNGPGDYKYGVKGTPRFELTGGPTLEVEPISSPFDNDPLRMPDAFGEWLDRQGARPGDSLLLSVIDADARRYGLSYEPAAARDEAAIAERGAQVVAAALGYMRRTRGQSTIWEMAGHLNVSGIFHQIPAPPPFGELWTFDVWGPLVDEYDASPVMIGGGGKVPIAYYDALLGGSPVDVFGLSGHAGEDEGPIITVGEHGSYQGDLGVDPQLLQARIDAILQSPDTRVPDDDPLLPAITTIFAALSLPSPTGHTYLASQLVELFGDEDEILDWIEHGAELGLVTIDPAYEAMLDEEFDTITALPSPEPHVGDCRTLVLRVAYRYKPEFWREIEVADDQLLSDLHLAIQRAFAWDNDHLYSFYMGKRPYDTKNEIGSPGADARRRADRVTLGELGLRTKQKFLYLFDFGDDHLFDIQVMKINPKAPPGMYPRVVGEHGGTLPQYEGEEDEDEDVWEE
;
A
#
# COMPACT_ATOMS: atom_id res chain seq x y z
N MET A 1 39.70 27.54 -4.33
CA MET A 1 38.84 26.40 -3.93
C MET A 1 38.41 25.70 -5.22
N ALA A 2 38.78 24.43 -5.41
CA ALA A 2 38.33 23.68 -6.58
C ALA A 2 36.80 23.52 -6.49
N LYS A 3 36.07 23.75 -7.60
CA LYS A 3 34.64 23.42 -7.67
C LYS A 3 34.45 21.97 -7.20
N PRO A 4 33.43 21.67 -6.38
CA PRO A 4 33.13 20.28 -6.04
C PRO A 4 32.94 19.49 -7.34
N LYS A 5 33.62 18.34 -7.47
CA LYS A 5 33.41 17.43 -8.61
C LYS A 5 31.94 17.02 -8.60
N THR A 6 31.19 17.44 -9.61
CA THR A 6 29.82 16.98 -9.83
C THR A 6 29.81 15.45 -9.83
N SER A 7 28.95 14.83 -9.03
CA SER A 7 28.87 13.36 -8.95
C SER A 7 28.45 12.76 -10.30
N PHE A 8 28.89 11.54 -10.60
CA PHE A 8 28.43 10.84 -11.82
C PHE A 8 26.90 10.72 -11.87
N THR A 9 26.24 10.49 -10.73
CA THR A 9 24.77 10.48 -10.63
C THR A 9 24.16 11.80 -11.11
N GLU A 10 24.74 12.93 -10.71
CA GLU A 10 24.25 14.24 -11.15
C GLU A 10 24.52 14.49 -12.63
N LEU A 11 25.67 14.07 -13.15
CA LEU A 11 25.98 14.15 -14.58
C LEU A 11 25.04 13.27 -15.42
N ILE A 12 24.62 12.11 -14.91
CA ILE A 12 23.67 11.21 -15.57
C ILE A 12 22.29 11.87 -15.67
N HIS A 13 21.80 12.44 -14.57
CA HIS A 13 20.53 13.18 -14.57
C HIS A 13 20.61 14.41 -15.48
N GLN A 14 21.72 15.15 -15.46
CA GLN A 14 21.96 16.26 -16.37
C GLN A 14 21.94 15.82 -17.83
N ALA A 15 22.61 14.72 -18.18
CA ALA A 15 22.69 14.21 -19.55
C ALA A 15 21.31 13.88 -20.13
N VAL A 16 20.43 13.27 -19.34
CA VAL A 16 19.06 12.94 -19.75
C VAL A 16 18.17 14.20 -19.72
N ARG A 17 18.27 15.02 -18.67
CA ARG A 17 17.51 16.27 -18.53
C ARG A 17 17.87 17.31 -19.59
N GLU A 18 19.06 17.32 -20.18
CA GLU A 18 19.40 18.28 -21.26
C GLU A 18 19.19 17.67 -22.66
N ALA A 19 18.61 16.47 -22.74
CA ALA A 19 18.25 15.86 -24.01
C ALA A 19 16.91 16.42 -24.53
N ALA A 20 16.90 16.79 -25.81
CA ALA A 20 15.68 17.14 -26.53
C ALA A 20 14.87 15.90 -26.92
N GLU A 21 15.55 14.78 -27.17
CA GLU A 21 14.97 13.49 -27.53
C GLU A 21 15.39 12.43 -26.50
N THR A 22 14.66 11.32 -26.47
CA THR A 22 15.01 10.14 -25.68
C THR A 22 16.36 9.55 -26.12
N LEU A 23 17.03 8.90 -25.19
CA LEU A 23 18.39 8.40 -25.36
C LEU A 23 18.47 6.89 -25.15
N THR A 24 19.35 6.24 -25.89
CA THR A 24 19.83 4.89 -25.56
C THR A 24 20.81 4.94 -24.39
N ILE A 25 21.04 3.80 -23.74
CA ILE A 25 22.03 3.70 -22.65
C ILE A 25 23.44 4.12 -23.11
N ASP A 26 23.82 3.81 -24.35
CA ASP A 26 25.14 4.13 -24.89
C ASP A 26 25.27 5.63 -25.22
N GLN A 27 24.19 6.28 -25.67
CA GLN A 27 24.15 7.74 -25.81
C GLN A 27 24.24 8.45 -24.46
N ILE A 28 23.59 7.93 -23.41
CA ILE A 28 23.73 8.48 -22.04
C ILE A 28 25.18 8.35 -21.58
N VAL A 29 25.79 7.18 -21.73
CA VAL A 29 27.21 6.96 -21.38
C VAL A 29 28.12 7.94 -22.11
N ALA A 30 27.92 8.14 -23.42
CA ALA A 30 28.70 9.08 -24.21
C ALA A 30 28.56 10.52 -23.70
N ARG A 31 27.33 10.99 -23.44
CA ARG A 31 27.09 12.34 -22.92
C ARG A 31 27.68 12.54 -21.52
N VAL A 32 27.62 11.51 -20.66
CA VAL A 32 28.22 11.57 -19.32
C VAL A 32 29.74 11.67 -19.39
N LEU A 33 30.38 10.97 -20.33
CA LEU A 33 31.83 11.09 -20.57
C LEU A 33 32.21 12.49 -21.06
N ASP A 34 31.41 13.08 -21.94
CA ASP A 34 31.64 14.45 -22.41
C ASP A 34 31.48 15.46 -21.27
N LEU A 35 30.42 15.33 -20.47
CA LEU A 35 30.15 16.21 -19.32
C LEU A 35 31.19 16.05 -18.20
N SER A 36 31.79 14.87 -18.04
CA SER A 36 32.84 14.61 -17.05
C SER A 36 34.23 15.07 -17.49
N GLY A 37 34.39 15.59 -18.72
CA GLY A 37 35.69 15.94 -19.30
C GLY A 37 36.56 14.72 -19.59
N GLY A 38 35.95 13.57 -19.90
CA GLY A 38 36.64 12.31 -20.16
C GLY A 38 36.97 11.48 -18.91
N GLU A 39 36.62 11.95 -17.70
CA GLU A 39 36.74 11.15 -16.48
C GLU A 39 35.71 10.01 -16.50
N SER A 40 36.14 8.80 -16.15
CA SER A 40 35.29 7.62 -16.18
C SER A 40 35.50 6.75 -14.95
N THR A 41 34.46 6.02 -14.56
CA THR A 41 34.56 4.94 -13.56
C THR A 41 34.95 3.63 -14.25
N LYS A 42 35.49 2.66 -13.48
CA LYS A 42 35.87 1.34 -14.03
C LYS A 42 34.74 0.63 -14.79
N ASN A 43 33.47 0.96 -14.52
CA ASN A 43 32.32 0.41 -15.21
C ASN A 43 31.19 1.46 -15.33
N LEU A 44 31.43 2.50 -16.12
CA LEU A 44 30.51 3.63 -16.28
C LEU A 44 29.10 3.19 -16.72
N LYS A 45 28.98 2.20 -17.61
CA LYS A 45 27.66 1.70 -18.07
C LYS A 45 26.84 1.12 -16.92
N ASN A 46 27.46 0.41 -15.97
CA ASN A 46 26.76 -0.08 -14.78
C ASN A 46 26.43 1.05 -13.80
N THR A 47 27.32 2.04 -13.65
CA THR A 47 27.03 3.25 -12.85
C THR A 47 25.81 4.00 -13.41
N VAL A 48 25.72 4.13 -14.73
CA VAL A 48 24.56 4.73 -15.41
C VAL A 48 23.29 3.93 -15.12
N ARG A 49 23.31 2.61 -15.29
CA ARG A 49 22.13 1.76 -14.99
C ARG A 49 21.68 1.86 -13.54
N ALA A 50 22.62 1.82 -12.60
CA ALA A 50 22.30 1.91 -11.18
C ALA A 50 21.70 3.28 -10.82
N ALA A 51 22.23 4.37 -11.37
CA ALA A 51 21.68 5.70 -11.14
C ALA A 51 20.29 5.89 -11.76
N ILE A 52 20.05 5.31 -12.94
CA ILE A 52 18.73 5.35 -13.59
C ILE A 52 17.72 4.52 -12.80
N GLY A 53 18.08 3.30 -12.37
CA GLY A 53 17.17 2.45 -11.59
C GLY A 53 16.83 2.97 -10.19
N GLN A 54 17.41 4.10 -9.77
CA GLN A 54 17.10 4.78 -8.51
C GLN A 54 16.50 6.18 -8.78
N SER A 55 16.18 6.49 -10.03
CA SER A 55 15.66 7.79 -10.45
C SER A 55 14.16 7.72 -10.69
N THR A 56 13.40 8.60 -10.02
CA THR A 56 11.98 8.84 -10.31
C THR A 56 11.76 9.72 -11.54
N ALA A 57 12.82 10.40 -12.03
CA ALA A 57 12.75 11.38 -13.11
C ALA A 57 13.21 10.84 -14.47
N ILE A 58 13.94 9.72 -14.48
CA ILE A 58 14.42 9.06 -15.70
C ILE A 58 13.62 7.79 -15.89
N ILE A 59 12.88 7.70 -16.99
CA ILE A 59 12.05 6.54 -17.30
C ILE A 59 12.42 5.96 -18.65
N PHE A 60 12.24 4.64 -18.79
CA PHE A 60 12.50 3.90 -20.02
C PHE A 60 11.19 3.42 -20.65
N THR A 61 11.05 3.62 -21.95
CA THR A 61 10.09 2.90 -22.78
C THR A 61 10.82 2.11 -23.87
N PRO A 62 10.40 0.87 -24.18
CA PRO A 62 11.00 0.10 -25.27
C PRO A 62 11.01 0.82 -26.62
N GLU A 63 9.98 1.62 -26.89
CA GLU A 63 9.74 2.29 -28.16
C GLU A 63 10.57 3.58 -28.32
N GLN A 64 10.79 4.32 -27.23
CA GLN A 64 11.44 5.64 -27.28
C GLN A 64 12.84 5.63 -26.65
N GLY A 65 13.10 4.79 -25.64
CA GLY A 65 14.34 4.79 -24.88
C GLY A 65 14.21 5.51 -23.53
N TYR A 66 15.33 6.01 -22.99
CA TYR A 66 15.36 6.73 -21.72
C TYR A 66 15.07 8.21 -21.94
N GLY A 67 14.12 8.77 -21.20
CA GLY A 67 13.82 10.19 -21.25
C GLY A 67 13.56 10.81 -19.88
N TRP A 68 13.43 12.13 -19.88
CA TRP A 68 13.08 12.90 -18.69
C TRP A 68 11.56 12.93 -18.54
N LYS A 69 11.04 12.29 -17.49
CA LYS A 69 9.62 11.92 -17.37
C LYS A 69 8.68 13.12 -17.50
N SER A 70 8.94 14.22 -16.81
CA SER A 70 8.14 15.45 -16.90
C SER A 70 8.00 16.02 -18.32
N ARG A 71 8.92 15.73 -19.25
CA ARG A 71 8.75 16.15 -20.65
C ARG A 71 8.04 15.13 -21.50
N MET A 72 8.25 13.84 -21.21
CA MET A 72 7.63 12.75 -21.96
C MET A 72 6.11 12.71 -21.77
N ILE A 73 5.59 13.28 -20.68
CA ILE A 73 4.15 13.36 -20.43
C ILE A 73 3.48 14.59 -21.05
N ASN A 74 4.23 15.52 -21.65
CA ASN A 74 3.62 16.69 -22.30
C ASN A 74 2.72 16.25 -23.46
N GLY A 75 1.47 16.70 -23.48
CA GLY A 75 0.46 16.27 -24.44
C GLY A 75 -0.40 15.08 -23.99
N VAL A 76 -0.15 14.50 -22.82
CA VAL A 76 -1.06 13.52 -22.19
C VAL A 76 -2.42 14.18 -21.92
N ILE A 77 -3.50 13.46 -22.21
CA ILE A 77 -4.89 13.83 -21.96
C ILE A 77 -5.56 12.68 -21.19
N GLN A 78 -6.07 12.95 -19.99
CA GLN A 78 -6.80 11.99 -19.17
C GLN A 78 -8.17 12.55 -18.77
N ARG A 79 -9.14 11.64 -18.61
CA ARG A 79 -10.51 11.96 -18.21
C ARG A 79 -10.64 11.92 -16.71
N VAL A 80 -11.29 12.94 -16.16
CA VAL A 80 -11.78 12.99 -14.78
C VAL A 80 -13.30 13.07 -14.85
N VAL A 81 -14.01 12.17 -14.17
CA VAL A 81 -15.48 12.19 -14.10
C VAL A 81 -15.89 13.11 -12.95
N ILE A 82 -16.82 14.03 -13.22
CA ILE A 82 -17.33 14.98 -12.23
C ILE A 82 -18.31 14.23 -11.32
N ARG A 83 -18.05 14.25 -10.02
CA ARG A 83 -18.90 13.68 -8.97
C ARG A 83 -19.74 14.77 -8.30
N ASP A 84 -20.76 14.35 -7.56
CA ASP A 84 -21.58 15.27 -6.75
C ASP A 84 -20.71 16.07 -5.77
N ASP A 85 -19.77 15.39 -5.12
CA ASP A 85 -18.84 15.99 -4.16
C ASP A 85 -17.86 16.98 -4.79
N ASP A 86 -17.43 16.77 -6.04
CA ASP A 86 -16.53 17.70 -6.73
C ASP A 86 -17.16 19.09 -6.86
N ILE A 87 -18.45 19.13 -7.20
CA ILE A 87 -19.22 20.37 -7.33
C ILE A 87 -19.50 20.95 -5.94
N ALA A 88 -19.97 20.12 -4.99
CA ALA A 88 -20.41 20.59 -3.68
C ALA A 88 -19.26 21.11 -2.80
N LYS A 89 -18.09 20.46 -2.87
CA LYS A 89 -16.93 20.73 -2.01
C LYS A 89 -15.81 21.49 -2.70
N LEU A 90 -15.97 21.82 -3.99
CA LEU A 90 -14.93 22.41 -4.85
C LEU A 90 -13.64 21.59 -4.80
N ILE A 91 -13.79 20.29 -4.98
CA ILE A 91 -12.68 19.35 -5.05
C ILE A 91 -12.61 18.69 -6.42
N LEU A 92 -11.47 18.10 -6.75
CA LEU A 92 -11.33 17.22 -7.89
C LEU A 92 -10.67 15.94 -7.43
N GLU A 93 -11.44 14.86 -7.38
CA GLU A 93 -10.91 13.53 -7.14
C GLU A 93 -10.04 13.07 -8.31
N ILE A 94 -8.82 12.61 -8.00
CA ILE A 94 -7.86 12.16 -9.00
C ILE A 94 -7.27 10.80 -8.66
N ASP A 95 -7.11 9.96 -9.67
CA ASP A 95 -6.50 8.63 -9.52
C ASP A 95 -4.96 8.67 -9.53
N HIS A 96 -4.31 7.52 -9.33
CA HIS A 96 -2.84 7.43 -9.32
C HIS A 96 -2.18 7.89 -10.64
N LEU A 97 -2.81 7.66 -11.79
CA LEU A 97 -2.26 8.05 -13.09
C LEU A 97 -2.34 9.56 -13.29
N GLN A 98 -3.42 10.18 -12.84
CA GLN A 98 -3.62 11.63 -12.88
C GLN A 98 -2.71 12.35 -11.87
N ARG A 99 -2.55 11.78 -10.66
CA ARG A 99 -1.65 12.28 -9.63
C ARG A 99 -0.19 12.26 -10.11
N ASP A 100 0.21 11.23 -10.85
CA ASP A 100 1.51 11.15 -11.49
C ASP A 100 1.77 12.30 -12.49
N LEU A 101 0.75 12.80 -13.21
CA LEU A 101 0.89 13.96 -14.10
C LEU A 101 1.23 15.25 -13.34
N LEU A 102 0.71 15.36 -12.12
CA LEU A 102 0.92 16.52 -11.25
C LEU A 102 2.24 16.42 -10.47
N GLN A 103 2.80 15.22 -10.33
CA GLN A 103 4.06 14.91 -9.65
C GLN A 103 5.01 14.03 -10.51
N PRO A 104 5.34 14.43 -11.76
CA PRO A 104 5.91 13.51 -12.76
C PRO A 104 7.34 13.04 -12.48
N ASN A 105 8.03 13.59 -11.47
CA ASN A 105 9.36 13.14 -11.04
C ASN A 105 9.37 12.80 -9.53
N GLY A 106 8.19 12.52 -8.96
CA GLY A 106 7.94 12.48 -7.53
C GLY A 106 7.52 13.83 -6.96
N PRO A 107 7.25 13.89 -5.63
CA PRO A 107 6.84 15.09 -4.91
C PRO A 107 7.77 16.29 -5.10
N GLY A 108 7.26 17.51 -4.93
CA GLY A 108 8.01 18.74 -5.23
C GLY A 108 9.26 18.98 -4.36
N ASP A 109 9.32 18.36 -3.19
CA ASP A 109 10.46 18.37 -2.27
C ASP A 109 11.54 17.34 -2.62
N TYR A 110 11.23 16.31 -3.43
CA TYR A 110 12.22 15.38 -3.95
C TYR A 110 13.27 16.09 -4.80
N LYS A 111 14.49 15.56 -4.80
CA LYS A 111 15.67 16.15 -5.46
C LYS A 111 15.42 16.56 -6.93
N TYR A 112 14.66 15.75 -7.67
CA TYR A 112 14.33 15.98 -9.08
C TYR A 112 12.84 16.29 -9.31
N GLY A 113 12.07 16.45 -8.22
CA GLY A 113 10.67 16.86 -8.25
C GLY A 113 10.49 18.20 -8.93
N VAL A 114 9.37 18.37 -9.64
CA VAL A 114 9.06 19.64 -10.30
C VAL A 114 8.48 20.61 -9.29
N LYS A 115 9.15 21.74 -9.09
CA LYS A 115 8.82 22.74 -8.07
C LYS A 115 7.83 23.78 -8.57
N GLY A 116 7.15 24.44 -7.63
CA GLY A 116 6.22 25.54 -7.90
C GLY A 116 4.76 25.12 -7.81
N THR A 117 3.85 26.05 -8.04
CA THR A 117 2.40 25.84 -7.94
C THR A 117 1.83 25.39 -9.28
N PRO A 118 1.06 24.27 -9.33
CA PRO A 118 0.26 23.90 -10.48
C PRO A 118 -0.65 25.02 -10.97
N ARG A 119 -0.64 25.24 -12.29
CA ARG A 119 -1.54 26.17 -12.98
C ARG A 119 -2.43 25.44 -13.97
N PHE A 120 -3.73 25.57 -13.80
CA PHE A 120 -4.74 24.95 -14.66
C PHE A 120 -5.39 26.01 -15.56
N GLU A 121 -5.22 25.87 -16.87
CA GLU A 121 -5.81 26.72 -17.90
C GLU A 121 -7.18 26.17 -18.28
N LEU A 122 -8.26 26.82 -17.81
CA LEU A 122 -9.62 26.40 -18.12
C LEU A 122 -10.01 26.84 -19.53
N THR A 123 -10.54 25.92 -20.33
CA THR A 123 -11.01 26.25 -21.69
C THR A 123 -12.16 27.25 -21.63
N GLY A 124 -11.97 28.42 -22.25
CA GLY A 124 -12.95 29.52 -22.17
C GLY A 124 -13.10 30.14 -20.78
N GLY A 125 -12.15 29.91 -19.88
CA GLY A 125 -12.16 30.37 -18.50
C GLY A 125 -10.83 31.00 -18.05
N PRO A 126 -10.69 31.28 -16.74
CA PRO A 126 -9.45 31.79 -16.16
C PRO A 126 -8.37 30.70 -16.05
N THR A 127 -7.15 31.12 -15.72
CA THR A 127 -6.10 30.22 -15.22
C THR A 127 -6.21 30.16 -13.69
N LEU A 128 -6.26 28.96 -13.14
CA LEU A 128 -6.30 28.69 -11.71
C LEU A 128 -4.91 28.34 -11.19
N GLU A 129 -4.55 28.82 -10.01
CA GLU A 129 -3.43 28.29 -9.23
C GLU A 129 -3.99 27.34 -8.18
N VAL A 130 -3.51 26.11 -8.14
CA VAL A 130 -4.00 25.05 -7.24
C VAL A 130 -2.85 24.64 -6.32
N GLU A 131 -3.14 24.46 -5.04
CA GLU A 131 -2.11 24.09 -4.07
C GLU A 131 -1.44 22.76 -4.47
N PRO A 132 -0.12 22.63 -4.34
CA PRO A 132 0.55 21.36 -4.57
C PRO A 132 0.05 20.32 -3.57
N ILE A 133 -0.12 19.08 -4.04
CA ILE A 133 -0.34 17.92 -3.17
C ILE A 133 0.86 17.78 -2.23
N SER A 134 0.58 17.70 -0.93
CA SER A 134 1.56 17.84 0.14
C SER A 134 2.37 16.57 0.38
N SER A 135 1.76 15.41 0.19
CA SER A 135 2.35 14.08 0.37
C SER A 135 2.27 13.25 -0.91
N PRO A 136 3.27 12.40 -1.21
CA PRO A 136 3.17 11.39 -2.27
C PRO A 136 2.09 10.33 -2.02
N PHE A 137 1.71 10.10 -0.76
CA PHE A 137 0.87 8.97 -0.36
C PHE A 137 -0.56 9.40 0.01
N ASP A 138 -0.85 10.70 0.08
CA ASP A 138 -2.19 11.18 0.38
C ASP A 138 -3.08 10.95 -0.85
N ASN A 139 -4.17 10.20 -0.65
CA ASN A 139 -5.25 10.07 -1.63
C ASN A 139 -6.15 11.31 -1.68
N ASP A 140 -5.74 12.40 -1.01
CA ASP A 140 -6.44 13.67 -0.95
C ASP A 140 -6.82 14.19 -2.35
N PRO A 141 -8.07 14.67 -2.50
CA PRO A 141 -8.51 15.31 -3.74
C PRO A 141 -7.85 16.69 -3.89
N LEU A 142 -7.82 17.21 -5.12
CA LEU A 142 -7.33 18.56 -5.36
C LEU A 142 -8.36 19.57 -4.87
N ARG A 143 -7.98 20.46 -3.96
CA ARG A 143 -8.82 21.59 -3.56
C ARG A 143 -8.79 22.66 -4.65
N MET A 144 -9.95 22.95 -5.23
CA MET A 144 -10.09 23.87 -6.36
C MET A 144 -10.55 25.26 -5.89
N PRO A 145 -10.00 26.37 -6.42
CA PRO A 145 -10.46 27.72 -6.08
C PRO A 145 -11.91 27.99 -6.53
N ASP A 146 -12.61 28.94 -5.89
CA ASP A 146 -14.00 29.33 -6.22
C ASP A 146 -14.25 29.59 -7.72
N ALA A 147 -13.27 30.18 -8.40
CA ALA A 147 -13.34 30.46 -9.84
C ALA A 147 -13.51 29.19 -10.71
N PHE A 148 -13.18 28.00 -10.17
CA PHE A 148 -13.47 26.71 -10.78
C PHE A 148 -14.97 26.40 -10.75
N GLY A 149 -15.63 26.57 -9.60
CA GLY A 149 -17.08 26.39 -9.47
C GLY A 149 -17.86 27.32 -10.39
N GLU A 150 -17.49 28.61 -10.42
CA GLU A 150 -18.07 29.59 -11.35
C GLU A 150 -17.87 29.21 -12.83
N TRP A 151 -16.78 28.49 -13.15
CA TRP A 151 -16.55 28.00 -14.50
C TRP A 151 -17.41 26.77 -14.80
N LEU A 152 -17.52 25.80 -13.88
CA LEU A 152 -18.40 24.64 -14.02
C LEU A 152 -19.88 25.05 -14.19
N ASP A 153 -20.35 26.00 -13.38
CA ASP A 153 -21.71 26.54 -13.47
C ASP A 153 -22.00 27.14 -14.86
N ARG A 154 -21.03 27.87 -15.42
CA ARG A 154 -21.14 28.46 -16.77
C ARG A 154 -21.18 27.39 -17.87
N GLN A 155 -20.51 26.25 -17.67
CA GLN A 155 -20.61 25.11 -18.57
C GLN A 155 -21.93 24.35 -18.43
N GLY A 156 -22.66 24.56 -17.32
CA GLY A 156 -23.82 23.76 -16.96
C GLY A 156 -23.45 22.32 -16.62
N ALA A 157 -22.28 22.13 -15.99
CA ALA A 157 -21.74 20.83 -15.62
C ALA A 157 -22.66 20.09 -14.65
N ARG A 158 -22.75 18.77 -14.82
CA ARG A 158 -23.53 17.87 -13.97
C ARG A 158 -22.66 16.69 -13.51
N PRO A 159 -23.02 16.06 -12.38
CA PRO A 159 -22.47 14.75 -12.02
C PRO A 159 -22.59 13.77 -13.21
N GLY A 160 -21.51 13.03 -13.49
CA GLY A 160 -21.38 12.15 -14.65
C GLY A 160 -20.83 12.82 -15.92
N ASP A 161 -20.80 14.16 -15.98
CA ASP A 161 -20.01 14.87 -16.99
C ASP A 161 -18.50 14.70 -16.73
N SER A 162 -17.63 15.20 -17.61
CA SER A 162 -16.19 14.97 -17.50
C SER A 162 -15.41 16.24 -17.72
N LEU A 163 -14.22 16.23 -17.14
CA LEU A 163 -13.13 17.13 -17.47
C LEU A 163 -12.03 16.34 -18.18
N LEU A 164 -11.45 16.91 -19.23
CA LEU A 164 -10.23 16.40 -19.83
C LEU A 164 -9.05 17.20 -19.28
N LEU A 165 -8.26 16.53 -18.43
CA LEU A 165 -7.00 17.01 -17.89
C LEU A 165 -5.90 16.81 -18.95
N SER A 166 -5.31 17.90 -19.44
CA SER A 166 -4.19 17.84 -20.38
C SER A 166 -2.91 18.40 -19.78
N VAL A 167 -1.76 17.81 -20.11
CA VAL A 167 -0.45 18.31 -19.71
C VAL A 167 0.07 19.25 -20.80
N ILE A 168 0.12 20.55 -20.51
CA ILE A 168 0.63 21.56 -21.45
C ILE A 168 2.16 21.62 -21.37
N ASP A 169 2.68 21.80 -20.16
CA ASP A 169 4.11 21.83 -19.87
C ASP A 169 4.33 21.42 -18.41
N ALA A 170 4.70 20.18 -18.16
CA ALA A 170 4.84 19.66 -16.82
C ALA A 170 6.04 20.29 -16.07
N ASP A 171 7.15 20.61 -16.75
CA ASP A 171 8.30 21.30 -16.15
C ASP A 171 7.91 22.71 -15.66
N ALA A 172 6.97 23.37 -16.34
CA ALA A 172 6.40 24.67 -15.94
C ALA A 172 5.15 24.56 -15.06
N ARG A 173 4.75 23.33 -14.67
CA ARG A 173 3.51 22.98 -13.95
C ARG A 173 2.26 23.60 -14.59
N ARG A 174 2.16 23.56 -15.92
CA ARG A 174 1.01 24.06 -16.69
C ARG A 174 0.17 22.90 -17.21
N TYR A 175 -1.10 22.94 -16.89
CA TYR A 175 -2.10 21.93 -17.22
C TYR A 175 -3.32 22.61 -17.84
N GLY A 176 -4.05 21.90 -18.68
CA GLY A 176 -5.32 22.36 -19.25
C GLY A 176 -6.48 21.57 -18.67
N LEU A 177 -7.63 22.22 -18.48
CA LEU A 177 -8.90 21.56 -18.23
C LEU A 177 -9.91 22.00 -19.29
N SER A 178 -10.57 21.02 -19.89
CA SER A 178 -11.68 21.26 -20.82
C SER A 178 -12.89 20.44 -20.38
N TYR A 179 -14.07 21.01 -20.56
CA TYR A 179 -15.33 20.38 -20.17
C TYR A 179 -15.86 19.52 -21.32
N GLU A 180 -16.28 18.30 -20.99
CA GLU A 180 -16.89 17.36 -21.93
C GLU A 180 -18.20 16.77 -21.35
N PRO A 181 -19.37 17.21 -21.87
CA PRO A 181 -20.66 16.72 -21.39
C PRO A 181 -20.85 15.26 -21.80
N ALA A 182 -21.49 14.47 -20.94
CA ALA A 182 -21.78 13.05 -21.18
C ALA A 182 -22.52 12.82 -22.51
N ALA A 183 -23.46 13.71 -22.84
CA ALA A 183 -24.24 13.63 -24.08
C ALA A 183 -23.41 13.82 -25.37
N ALA A 184 -22.20 14.38 -25.29
CA ALA A 184 -21.32 14.57 -26.46
C ALA A 184 -20.31 13.44 -26.66
N ARG A 185 -20.27 12.45 -25.75
CA ARG A 185 -19.30 11.36 -25.78
C ARG A 185 -19.67 10.30 -26.80
N ASP A 186 -18.65 9.81 -27.49
CA ASP A 186 -18.72 8.53 -28.20
C ASP A 186 -18.32 7.42 -27.21
N GLU A 187 -19.30 6.90 -26.47
CA GLU A 187 -19.07 5.89 -25.44
C GLU A 187 -18.43 4.60 -25.99
N ALA A 188 -18.73 4.24 -27.25
CA ALA A 188 -18.14 3.07 -27.89
C ALA A 188 -16.64 3.29 -28.16
N ALA A 189 -16.28 4.45 -28.69
CA ALA A 189 -14.88 4.81 -28.90
C ALA A 189 -14.13 4.98 -27.57
N ILE A 190 -14.76 5.54 -26.54
CA ILE A 190 -14.18 5.65 -25.19
C ILE A 190 -13.92 4.26 -24.59
N ALA A 191 -14.88 3.34 -24.69
CA ALA A 191 -14.70 1.97 -24.21
C ALA A 191 -13.56 1.23 -24.95
N GLU A 192 -13.41 1.44 -26.26
CA GLU A 192 -12.28 0.90 -27.02
C GLU A 192 -10.94 1.44 -26.51
N ARG A 193 -10.87 2.73 -26.18
CA ARG A 193 -9.69 3.35 -25.55
C ARG A 193 -9.41 2.76 -24.16
N GLY A 194 -10.45 2.52 -23.37
CA GLY A 194 -10.33 1.83 -22.08
C GLY A 194 -9.71 0.45 -22.21
N ALA A 195 -10.19 -0.37 -23.16
CA ALA A 195 -9.64 -1.69 -23.42
C ALA A 195 -8.14 -1.65 -23.82
N GLN A 196 -7.72 -0.63 -24.57
CA GLN A 196 -6.31 -0.44 -24.93
C GLN A 196 -5.46 -0.09 -23.70
N VAL A 197 -5.95 0.74 -22.78
CA VAL A 197 -5.27 1.07 -21.53
C VAL A 197 -5.12 -0.15 -20.64
N VAL A 198 -6.20 -0.94 -20.46
CA VAL A 198 -6.15 -2.20 -19.71
C VAL A 198 -5.14 -3.16 -20.33
N ALA A 199 -5.14 -3.34 -21.65
CA ALA A 199 -4.18 -4.20 -22.33
C ALA A 199 -2.72 -3.74 -22.13
N ALA A 200 -2.47 -2.43 -22.13
CA ALA A 200 -1.16 -1.87 -21.86
C ALA A 200 -0.72 -2.08 -20.41
N ALA A 201 -1.62 -1.88 -19.45
CA ALA A 201 -1.39 -2.11 -18.02
C ALA A 201 -1.09 -3.59 -17.74
N LEU A 202 -1.94 -4.51 -18.20
CA LEU A 202 -1.69 -5.95 -18.11
C LEU A 202 -0.37 -6.36 -18.80
N GLY A 203 -0.08 -5.78 -19.98
CA GLY A 203 1.17 -6.00 -20.69
C GLY A 203 2.39 -5.55 -19.88
N TYR A 204 2.28 -4.43 -19.16
CA TYR A 204 3.32 -3.96 -18.23
C TYR A 204 3.48 -4.92 -17.06
N MET A 205 2.38 -5.29 -16.40
CA MET A 205 2.38 -6.20 -15.25
C MET A 205 2.95 -7.58 -15.57
N ARG A 206 2.67 -8.13 -16.76
CA ARG A 206 3.29 -9.37 -17.23
C ARG A 206 4.80 -9.24 -17.47
N ARG A 207 5.27 -8.09 -17.97
CA ARG A 207 6.71 -7.83 -18.17
C ARG A 207 7.45 -7.72 -16.84
N THR A 208 6.83 -7.09 -15.85
CA THR A 208 7.38 -6.97 -14.48
C THR A 208 7.10 -8.21 -13.64
N ARG A 209 6.29 -9.16 -14.14
CA ARG A 209 5.85 -10.38 -13.44
C ARG A 209 5.21 -10.06 -12.09
N GLY A 210 4.32 -9.07 -12.06
CA GLY A 210 3.67 -8.62 -10.83
C GLY A 210 4.56 -7.81 -9.88
N GLN A 211 5.89 -7.76 -10.12
CA GLN A 211 6.85 -7.07 -9.26
C GLN A 211 6.97 -5.60 -9.67
N SER A 212 5.91 -4.82 -9.45
CA SER A 212 5.90 -3.39 -9.70
C SER A 212 4.86 -2.69 -8.83
N THR A 213 5.03 -1.38 -8.67
CA THR A 213 4.09 -0.53 -7.94
C THR A 213 3.12 0.18 -8.89
N ILE A 214 1.96 0.61 -8.39
CA ILE A 214 1.00 1.44 -9.12
C ILE A 214 1.63 2.74 -9.62
N TRP A 215 2.59 3.30 -8.87
CA TRP A 215 3.32 4.51 -9.26
C TRP A 215 4.27 4.29 -10.43
N GLU A 216 4.94 3.14 -10.46
CA GLU A 216 5.81 2.76 -11.59
C GLU A 216 4.98 2.47 -12.84
N MET A 217 3.85 1.78 -12.68
CA MET A 217 2.90 1.53 -13.76
C MET A 217 2.31 2.83 -14.29
N ALA A 218 1.84 3.72 -13.41
CA ALA A 218 1.32 5.04 -13.77
C ALA A 218 2.34 5.82 -14.59
N GLY A 219 3.58 5.91 -14.08
CA GLY A 219 4.68 6.55 -14.79
C GLY A 219 4.91 5.95 -16.17
N HIS A 220 4.92 4.62 -16.29
CA HIS A 220 5.13 3.93 -17.57
C HIS A 220 3.98 4.18 -18.56
N LEU A 221 2.73 4.07 -18.13
CA LEU A 221 1.56 4.28 -18.98
C LEU A 221 1.49 5.74 -19.46
N ASN A 222 1.77 6.70 -18.57
CA ASN A 222 1.77 8.13 -18.91
C ASN A 222 2.78 8.48 -20.00
N VAL A 223 3.96 7.85 -20.01
CA VAL A 223 4.99 8.10 -21.05
C VAL A 223 4.89 7.18 -22.27
N SER A 224 4.00 6.19 -22.26
CA SER A 224 3.86 5.21 -23.36
C SER A 224 3.27 5.81 -24.65
N GLY A 225 2.68 7.00 -24.57
CA GLY A 225 1.93 7.61 -25.67
C GLY A 225 0.45 7.24 -25.70
N ILE A 226 0.00 6.30 -24.85
CA ILE A 226 -1.39 5.81 -24.86
C ILE A 226 -2.42 6.89 -24.51
N PHE A 227 -2.03 7.95 -23.79
CA PHE A 227 -2.93 9.04 -23.44
C PHE A 227 -2.82 10.27 -24.38
N HIS A 228 -2.17 10.15 -25.54
CA HIS A 228 -2.01 11.28 -26.49
C HIS A 228 -3.09 11.35 -27.57
N GLN A 229 -4.15 10.54 -27.45
CA GLN A 229 -5.19 10.40 -28.47
C GLN A 229 -6.56 10.68 -27.87
N ILE A 230 -7.44 11.27 -28.69
CA ILE A 230 -8.86 11.46 -28.38
C ILE A 230 -9.71 10.41 -29.13
N PRO A 231 -10.81 9.92 -28.54
CA PRO A 231 -11.33 10.32 -27.22
C PRO A 231 -10.43 9.82 -26.07
N ALA A 232 -10.42 10.55 -24.95
CA ALA A 232 -9.71 10.12 -23.76
C ALA A 232 -10.39 8.86 -23.17
N PRO A 233 -9.62 7.87 -22.68
CA PRO A 233 -10.16 6.67 -22.06
C PRO A 233 -10.94 7.01 -20.77
N PRO A 234 -11.72 6.08 -20.21
CA PRO A 234 -12.23 6.19 -18.85
C PRO A 234 -11.10 6.42 -17.83
N PRO A 235 -11.41 7.00 -16.65
CA PRO A 235 -10.45 7.06 -15.54
C PRO A 235 -9.88 5.68 -15.24
N PHE A 236 -8.61 5.60 -14.84
CA PHE A 236 -7.96 4.31 -14.65
C PHE A 236 -8.59 3.51 -13.52
N GLY A 237 -9.05 4.18 -12.46
CA GLY A 237 -9.77 3.55 -11.35
C GLY A 237 -11.05 2.80 -11.77
N GLU A 238 -11.72 3.24 -12.84
CA GLU A 238 -12.90 2.54 -13.38
C GLU A 238 -12.52 1.33 -14.24
N LEU A 239 -11.28 1.31 -14.76
CA LEU A 239 -10.76 0.26 -15.64
C LEU A 239 -10.03 -0.84 -14.87
N TRP A 240 -9.44 -0.51 -13.72
CA TRP A 240 -8.56 -1.38 -12.95
C TRP A 240 -9.32 -2.06 -11.80
N THR A 241 -10.33 -2.85 -12.15
CA THR A 241 -11.20 -3.57 -11.21
C THR A 241 -10.61 -4.93 -10.81
N PHE A 242 -11.17 -5.54 -9.76
CA PHE A 242 -10.78 -6.88 -9.28
C PHE A 242 -10.73 -7.93 -10.41
N ASP A 243 -11.71 -7.95 -11.31
CA ASP A 243 -11.74 -8.88 -12.44
C ASP A 243 -10.54 -8.73 -13.41
N VAL A 244 -9.91 -7.55 -13.41
CA VAL A 244 -8.76 -7.24 -14.26
C VAL A 244 -7.45 -7.58 -13.55
N TRP A 245 -7.27 -7.11 -12.31
CA TRP A 245 -6.00 -7.25 -11.60
C TRP A 245 -5.92 -8.50 -10.70
N GLY A 246 -7.04 -9.05 -10.25
CA GLY A 246 -7.11 -10.26 -9.42
C GLY A 246 -6.35 -11.45 -10.04
N PRO A 247 -6.55 -11.77 -11.34
CA PRO A 247 -5.78 -12.82 -12.00
C PRO A 247 -4.26 -12.61 -11.99
N LEU A 248 -3.78 -11.36 -11.90
CA LEU A 248 -2.35 -11.08 -11.79
C LEU A 248 -1.78 -11.46 -10.43
N VAL A 249 -2.59 -11.35 -9.37
CA VAL A 249 -2.17 -11.75 -8.02
C VAL A 249 -1.98 -13.26 -8.00
N ASP A 250 -2.96 -14.01 -8.50
CA ASP A 250 -2.87 -15.47 -8.60
C ASP A 250 -1.69 -15.93 -9.49
N GLU A 251 -1.47 -15.26 -10.63
CA GLU A 251 -0.42 -15.64 -11.58
C GLU A 251 1.00 -15.31 -11.08
N TYR A 252 1.16 -14.20 -10.37
CA TYR A 252 2.46 -13.62 -10.06
C TYR A 252 2.79 -13.47 -8.58
N ASP A 253 1.88 -13.85 -7.66
CA ASP A 253 2.01 -13.58 -6.23
C ASP A 253 2.23 -12.07 -5.97
N ALA A 254 1.46 -11.25 -6.70
CA ALA A 254 1.56 -9.79 -6.66
C ALA A 254 0.71 -9.22 -5.52
N SER A 255 1.22 -8.25 -4.77
CA SER A 255 0.40 -7.59 -3.75
C SER A 255 -0.72 -6.77 -4.42
N PRO A 256 -2.01 -6.98 -4.07
CA PRO A 256 -3.12 -6.16 -4.56
C PRO A 256 -2.88 -4.67 -4.34
N VAL A 257 -2.48 -4.29 -3.13
CA VAL A 257 -2.17 -2.90 -2.75
C VAL A 257 -1.08 -2.32 -3.63
N MET A 258 0.03 -3.05 -3.82
CA MET A 258 1.16 -2.56 -4.61
C MET A 258 0.79 -2.32 -6.07
N ILE A 259 -0.08 -3.14 -6.65
CA ILE A 259 -0.51 -3.01 -8.05
C ILE A 259 -1.69 -2.04 -8.22
N GLY A 260 -2.10 -1.35 -7.15
CA GLY A 260 -3.22 -0.40 -7.16
C GLY A 260 -4.59 -1.06 -7.16
N GLY A 261 -4.67 -2.30 -6.70
CA GLY A 261 -5.92 -2.99 -6.39
C GLY A 261 -6.50 -2.43 -5.10
N GLY A 262 -7.42 -1.49 -5.25
CA GLY A 262 -8.30 -0.99 -4.18
C GLY A 262 -9.77 -1.07 -4.62
N GLY A 263 -10.69 -1.19 -3.66
CA GLY A 263 -12.13 -1.38 -3.88
C GLY A 263 -12.60 -2.79 -3.52
N LYS A 264 -13.92 -3.04 -3.65
CA LYS A 264 -14.64 -4.27 -3.25
C LYS A 264 -13.97 -5.55 -3.74
N VAL A 265 -13.06 -6.07 -2.94
CA VAL A 265 -12.49 -7.40 -3.10
C VAL A 265 -13.51 -8.38 -2.52
N PRO A 266 -13.89 -9.46 -3.21
CA PRO A 266 -14.80 -10.45 -2.63
C PRO A 266 -14.22 -10.98 -1.32
N ILE A 267 -15.01 -11.01 -0.24
CA ILE A 267 -14.60 -11.52 1.09
C ILE A 267 -13.90 -12.89 0.98
N ALA A 268 -14.41 -13.77 0.11
CA ALA A 268 -13.83 -15.08 -0.17
C ALA A 268 -12.36 -15.07 -0.66
N TYR A 269 -11.91 -13.96 -1.23
CA TYR A 269 -10.52 -13.78 -1.66
C TYR A 269 -9.61 -13.41 -0.49
N TYR A 270 -10.11 -12.63 0.49
CA TYR A 270 -9.40 -12.41 1.77
C TYR A 270 -9.29 -13.73 2.56
N ASP A 271 -10.38 -14.50 2.64
CA ASP A 271 -10.40 -15.81 3.29
C ASP A 271 -9.39 -16.80 2.67
N ALA A 272 -9.20 -16.75 1.35
CA ALA A 272 -8.25 -17.60 0.63
C ALA A 272 -6.79 -17.21 0.87
N LEU A 273 -6.50 -15.91 0.97
CA LEU A 273 -5.18 -15.37 1.32
C LEU A 273 -4.77 -15.73 2.75
N LEU A 274 -5.71 -15.75 3.68
CA LEU A 274 -5.50 -16.08 5.09
C LEU A 274 -5.50 -17.61 5.35
N GLY A 275 -6.23 -18.40 4.54
CA GLY A 275 -6.50 -19.82 4.80
C GLY A 275 -5.63 -20.85 4.06
N GLY A 276 -4.78 -20.45 3.10
CA GLY A 276 -3.79 -21.34 2.46
C GLY A 276 -4.34 -22.54 1.67
N SER A 277 -5.61 -22.53 1.22
CA SER A 277 -6.20 -23.61 0.41
C SER A 277 -6.67 -23.12 -0.97
N PRO A 278 -6.50 -23.92 -2.04
CA PRO A 278 -6.91 -23.52 -3.39
C PRO A 278 -8.43 -23.69 -3.54
N VAL A 279 -9.12 -22.62 -3.94
CA VAL A 279 -10.55 -22.70 -4.29
C VAL A 279 -10.69 -22.77 -5.81
N ASP A 280 -11.46 -23.76 -6.25
CA ASP A 280 -11.83 -24.02 -7.65
C ASP A 280 -12.72 -22.87 -8.17
N VAL A 281 -12.19 -22.05 -9.10
CA VAL A 281 -12.83 -20.83 -9.61
C VAL A 281 -13.93 -21.12 -10.66
N PHE A 282 -14.42 -22.35 -10.76
CA PHE A 282 -15.55 -22.67 -11.64
C PHE A 282 -16.72 -23.27 -10.87
N GLY A 283 -17.50 -22.40 -10.21
CA GLY A 283 -18.87 -22.76 -9.91
C GLY A 283 -19.56 -22.03 -8.78
N LEU A 284 -19.68 -20.70 -8.84
CA LEU A 284 -20.79 -20.02 -8.18
C LEU A 284 -21.29 -18.86 -9.06
N SER A 285 -22.23 -19.21 -9.92
CA SER A 285 -23.25 -18.28 -10.40
C SER A 285 -24.19 -17.92 -9.24
N GLY A 286 -24.33 -16.63 -8.95
CA GLY A 286 -25.17 -16.05 -7.90
C GLY A 286 -24.28 -15.55 -6.77
N HIS A 287 -24.11 -14.26 -6.56
CA HIS A 287 -25.18 -13.32 -6.20
C HIS A 287 -25.09 -12.01 -6.99
N ALA A 288 -26.23 -11.61 -7.54
CA ALA A 288 -26.50 -10.25 -7.96
C ALA A 288 -26.99 -9.45 -6.73
N GLY A 289 -26.69 -8.14 -6.69
CA GLY A 289 -27.46 -7.16 -5.92
C GLY A 289 -26.65 -6.32 -4.94
N GLU A 290 -25.92 -5.32 -5.45
CA GLU A 290 -25.96 -4.02 -4.77
C GLU A 290 -27.21 -3.31 -5.30
N ASP A 291 -28.00 -2.72 -4.39
CA ASP A 291 -29.28 -2.00 -4.58
C ASP A 291 -30.59 -2.81 -4.74
N GLU A 292 -30.89 -3.79 -3.89
CA GLU A 292 -32.26 -4.39 -3.81
C GLU A 292 -32.94 -4.30 -2.43
N GLY A 293 -32.65 -3.24 -1.65
CA GLY A 293 -33.30 -2.98 -0.37
C GLY A 293 -34.30 -1.81 -0.39
N PRO A 294 -35.32 -1.79 0.48
CA PRO A 294 -36.15 -0.61 0.71
C PRO A 294 -35.31 0.56 1.23
N ILE A 295 -35.64 1.77 0.79
CA ILE A 295 -35.03 3.01 1.30
C ILE A 295 -35.81 3.47 2.52
N ILE A 296 -35.12 3.70 3.63
CA ILE A 296 -35.65 4.23 4.88
C ILE A 296 -35.06 5.62 5.12
N THR A 297 -35.91 6.63 5.27
CA THR A 297 -35.48 8.03 5.49
C THR A 297 -35.51 8.38 6.97
N VAL A 298 -34.45 9.03 7.46
CA VAL A 298 -34.31 9.45 8.87
C VAL A 298 -34.30 10.98 8.95
N GLY A 299 -35.44 11.59 8.60
CA GLY A 299 -35.59 13.05 8.65
C GLY A 299 -34.52 13.80 7.84
N GLU A 300 -33.83 14.75 8.47
CA GLU A 300 -32.72 15.50 7.86
C GLU A 300 -31.36 14.78 7.97
N HIS A 301 -31.30 13.64 8.65
CA HIS A 301 -30.06 12.93 8.95
C HIS A 301 -29.61 11.96 7.84
N GLY A 302 -30.42 11.79 6.79
CA GLY A 302 -30.07 10.97 5.63
C GLY A 302 -31.03 9.81 5.40
N SER A 303 -30.58 8.83 4.65
CA SER A 303 -31.35 7.63 4.31
C SER A 303 -30.47 6.39 4.34
N TYR A 304 -31.06 5.28 4.78
CA TYR A 304 -30.45 3.96 4.73
C TYR A 304 -31.12 3.12 3.64
N GLN A 305 -30.35 2.37 2.85
CA GLN A 305 -30.86 1.47 1.82
C GLN A 305 -30.34 0.05 2.08
N GLY A 306 -31.24 -0.85 2.42
CA GLY A 306 -30.88 -2.24 2.75
C GLY A 306 -32.10 -3.03 3.23
N ASP A 307 -32.10 -4.34 3.00
CA ASP A 307 -33.11 -5.24 3.56
C ASP A 307 -32.71 -5.67 4.98
N LEU A 308 -33.47 -5.21 5.97
CA LEU A 308 -33.26 -5.52 7.39
C LEU A 308 -34.16 -6.66 7.88
N GLY A 309 -34.85 -7.37 6.98
CA GLY A 309 -35.70 -8.51 7.32
C GLY A 309 -36.98 -8.16 8.08
N VAL A 310 -37.38 -6.89 8.06
CA VAL A 310 -38.60 -6.35 8.70
C VAL A 310 -39.47 -5.59 7.70
N ASP A 311 -40.75 -5.40 8.02
CA ASP A 311 -41.68 -4.65 7.16
C ASP A 311 -41.21 -3.18 7.02
N PRO A 312 -40.85 -2.71 5.81
CA PRO A 312 -40.27 -1.38 5.62
C PRO A 312 -41.23 -0.24 5.94
N GLN A 313 -42.53 -0.44 5.74
CA GLN A 313 -43.55 0.58 6.01
C GLN A 313 -43.75 0.75 7.52
N LEU A 314 -43.70 -0.36 8.24
CA LEU A 314 -43.76 -0.37 9.70
C LEU A 314 -42.49 0.25 10.31
N LEU A 315 -41.32 -0.08 9.75
CA LEU A 315 -40.03 0.49 10.16
C LEU A 315 -39.97 2.00 9.93
N GLN A 316 -40.37 2.47 8.75
CA GLN A 316 -40.43 3.91 8.44
C GLN A 316 -41.39 4.65 9.38
N ALA A 317 -42.59 4.11 9.62
CA ALA A 317 -43.55 4.72 10.55
C ALA A 317 -43.02 4.76 11.99
N ARG A 318 -42.23 3.77 12.41
CA ARG A 318 -41.60 3.76 13.74
C ARG A 318 -40.51 4.81 13.84
N ILE A 319 -39.66 4.97 12.82
CA ILE A 319 -38.62 6.01 12.75
C ILE A 319 -39.23 7.41 12.75
N ASP A 320 -40.27 7.64 11.95
CA ASP A 320 -40.98 8.93 11.92
C ASP A 320 -41.55 9.30 13.31
N ALA A 321 -42.05 8.32 14.06
CA ALA A 321 -42.55 8.52 15.42
C ALA A 321 -41.43 8.86 16.42
N ILE A 322 -40.25 8.25 16.28
CA ILE A 322 -39.06 8.57 17.09
C ILE A 322 -38.63 10.02 16.82
N LEU A 323 -38.55 10.42 15.55
CA LEU A 323 -38.16 11.78 15.16
C LEU A 323 -39.15 12.85 15.64
N GLN A 324 -40.44 12.51 15.78
CA GLN A 324 -41.46 13.41 16.35
C GLN A 324 -41.40 13.51 17.87
N SER A 325 -40.67 12.63 18.56
CA SER A 325 -40.55 12.57 20.01
C SER A 325 -39.12 12.23 20.44
N PRO A 326 -38.13 13.10 20.14
CA PRO A 326 -36.70 12.80 20.30
C PRO A 326 -36.27 12.54 21.74
N ASP A 327 -37.03 13.05 22.72
CA ASP A 327 -36.78 12.79 24.15
C ASP A 327 -37.29 11.41 24.61
N THR A 328 -37.99 10.67 23.74
CA THR A 328 -38.55 9.35 24.05
C THR A 328 -37.62 8.25 23.57
N ARG A 329 -37.06 7.51 24.52
CA ARG A 329 -36.19 6.36 24.25
C ARG A 329 -36.99 5.19 23.68
N VAL A 330 -36.39 4.46 22.74
CA VAL A 330 -36.92 3.19 22.26
C VAL A 330 -36.71 2.12 23.34
N PRO A 331 -37.76 1.39 23.76
CA PRO A 331 -37.63 0.31 24.72
C PRO A 331 -36.75 -0.84 24.21
N ASP A 332 -35.98 -1.47 25.11
CA ASP A 332 -35.11 -2.61 24.76
C ASP A 332 -35.88 -3.83 24.22
N ASP A 333 -37.19 -3.92 24.49
CA ASP A 333 -38.08 -4.99 24.02
C ASP A 333 -38.82 -4.64 22.72
N ASP A 334 -38.50 -3.52 22.07
CA ASP A 334 -39.11 -3.14 20.78
C ASP A 334 -38.67 -4.11 19.67
N PRO A 335 -39.60 -4.76 18.96
CA PRO A 335 -39.27 -5.76 17.95
C PRO A 335 -38.54 -5.20 16.72
N LEU A 336 -38.55 -3.87 16.54
CA LEU A 336 -37.83 -3.20 15.46
C LEU A 336 -36.51 -2.59 15.92
N LEU A 337 -36.18 -2.67 17.23
CA LEU A 337 -34.98 -2.06 17.78
C LEU A 337 -33.70 -2.46 17.03
N PRO A 338 -33.44 -3.73 16.67
CA PRO A 338 -32.23 -4.08 15.92
C PRO A 338 -32.13 -3.32 14.60
N ALA A 339 -33.21 -3.28 13.81
CA ALA A 339 -33.24 -2.57 12.54
C ALA A 339 -33.07 -1.05 12.71
N ILE A 340 -33.68 -0.47 13.74
CA ILE A 340 -33.55 0.97 14.06
C ILE A 340 -32.11 1.28 14.49
N THR A 341 -31.52 0.45 15.35
CA THR A 341 -30.14 0.58 15.82
C THR A 341 -29.15 0.50 14.67
N THR A 342 -29.31 -0.46 13.75
CA THR A 342 -28.47 -0.56 12.54
C THR A 342 -28.54 0.71 11.69
N ILE A 343 -29.74 1.25 11.46
CA ILE A 343 -29.92 2.48 10.68
C ILE A 343 -29.28 3.68 11.37
N PHE A 344 -29.50 3.84 12.68
CA PHE A 344 -28.96 4.98 13.43
C PHE A 344 -27.44 4.89 13.55
N ALA A 345 -26.89 3.70 13.76
CA ALA A 345 -25.46 3.43 13.74
C ALA A 345 -24.83 3.76 12.38
N ALA A 346 -25.42 3.28 11.28
CA ALA A 346 -24.94 3.54 9.91
C ALA A 346 -24.97 5.03 9.51
N LEU A 347 -25.82 5.83 10.17
CA LEU A 347 -25.90 7.28 9.97
C LEU A 347 -25.14 8.06 11.06
N SER A 348 -24.33 7.38 11.88
CA SER A 348 -23.55 7.95 12.99
C SER A 348 -24.39 8.77 13.98
N LEU A 349 -25.63 8.36 14.20
CA LEU A 349 -26.58 9.01 15.12
C LEU A 349 -26.47 8.39 16.52
N PRO A 350 -26.80 9.15 17.59
CA PRO A 350 -26.90 8.60 18.93
C PRO A 350 -27.89 7.44 19.00
N SER A 351 -27.56 6.41 19.77
CA SER A 351 -28.43 5.24 19.94
C SER A 351 -29.84 5.62 20.39
N PRO A 352 -30.88 5.02 19.78
CA PRO A 352 -32.28 5.32 20.07
C PRO A 352 -32.73 4.86 21.47
N THR A 353 -31.95 4.00 22.16
CA THR A 353 -32.25 3.54 23.53
C THR A 353 -31.73 4.50 24.60
N GLY A 354 -30.86 5.45 24.23
CA GLY A 354 -30.18 6.36 25.16
C GLY A 354 -29.01 5.73 25.92
N HIS A 355 -28.59 4.52 25.54
CA HIS A 355 -27.32 3.90 25.92
C HIS A 355 -26.32 4.04 24.78
N THR A 356 -25.03 4.12 25.05
CA THR A 356 -23.99 4.08 24.01
C THR A 356 -24.03 2.76 23.24
N TYR A 357 -23.55 2.77 22.00
CA TYR A 357 -23.29 1.53 21.26
C TYR A 357 -22.14 0.78 21.93
N LEU A 358 -22.19 -0.54 21.96
CA LEU A 358 -21.03 -1.35 22.35
C LEU A 358 -20.16 -1.57 21.11
N ALA A 359 -18.85 -1.37 21.24
CA ALA A 359 -17.91 -1.55 20.14
C ALA A 359 -18.03 -2.96 19.52
N SER A 360 -18.14 -4.00 20.34
CA SER A 360 -18.31 -5.39 19.89
C SER A 360 -19.59 -5.59 19.06
N GLN A 361 -20.67 -4.89 19.42
CA GLN A 361 -21.93 -4.94 18.66
C GLN A 361 -21.81 -4.25 17.31
N LEU A 362 -21.02 -3.19 17.20
CA LEU A 362 -20.79 -2.51 15.93
C LEU A 362 -19.98 -3.38 14.97
N VAL A 363 -18.95 -4.07 15.48
CA VAL A 363 -18.20 -5.06 14.69
C VAL A 363 -19.10 -6.23 14.27
N GLU A 364 -19.98 -6.73 15.14
CA GLU A 364 -20.92 -7.80 14.77
C GLU A 364 -21.92 -7.34 13.68
N LEU A 365 -22.32 -6.07 13.71
CA LEU A 365 -23.31 -5.51 12.77
C LEU A 365 -22.73 -5.16 11.40
N PHE A 366 -21.50 -4.65 11.36
CA PHE A 366 -20.91 -4.06 10.17
C PHE A 366 -19.62 -4.74 9.69
N GLY A 367 -19.08 -5.70 10.45
CA GLY A 367 -17.79 -6.31 10.19
C GLY A 367 -16.63 -5.54 10.85
N ASP A 368 -15.42 -6.00 10.57
CA ASP A 368 -14.14 -5.51 11.08
C ASP A 368 -13.38 -4.64 10.07
N GLU A 369 -14.09 -4.02 9.13
CA GLU A 369 -13.48 -3.13 8.13
C GLU A 369 -12.91 -1.85 8.79
N ASP A 370 -11.81 -1.31 8.23
CA ASP A 370 -11.12 -0.12 8.73
C ASP A 370 -12.06 1.08 9.00
N GLU A 371 -13.09 1.26 8.15
CA GLU A 371 -14.08 2.34 8.29
C GLU A 371 -14.92 2.20 9.58
N ILE A 372 -15.20 0.97 10.02
CA ILE A 372 -15.95 0.69 11.24
C ILE A 372 -15.07 0.84 12.47
N LEU A 373 -13.79 0.45 12.39
CA LEU A 373 -12.82 0.65 13.46
C LEU A 373 -12.58 2.15 13.72
N ASP A 374 -12.38 2.93 12.65
CA ASP A 374 -12.28 4.41 12.73
C ASP A 374 -13.54 5.03 13.35
N TRP A 375 -14.73 4.52 12.99
CA TRP A 375 -15.98 4.99 13.58
C TRP A 375 -16.14 4.59 15.05
N ILE A 376 -15.70 3.40 15.47
CA ILE A 376 -15.70 2.96 16.87
C ILE A 376 -14.81 3.86 17.71
N GLU A 377 -13.59 4.15 17.24
CA GLU A 377 -12.65 5.05 17.92
C GLU A 377 -13.22 6.47 18.03
N HIS A 378 -13.64 7.06 16.91
CA HIS A 378 -14.17 8.41 16.91
C HIS A 378 -15.49 8.50 17.68
N GLY A 379 -16.34 7.47 17.59
CA GLY A 379 -17.57 7.35 18.34
C GLY A 379 -17.34 7.23 19.85
N ALA A 380 -16.24 6.60 20.28
CA ALA A 380 -15.85 6.53 21.69
C ALA A 380 -15.41 7.90 22.20
N GLU A 381 -14.66 8.68 21.42
CA GLU A 381 -14.29 10.07 21.75
C GLU A 381 -15.52 10.98 21.91
N LEU A 382 -16.53 10.77 21.06
CA LEU A 382 -17.79 11.52 21.09
C LEU A 382 -18.77 11.02 22.18
N GLY A 383 -18.41 9.96 22.92
CA GLY A 383 -19.27 9.35 23.94
C GLY A 383 -20.52 8.69 23.35
N LEU A 384 -20.48 8.29 22.08
CA LEU A 384 -21.52 7.55 21.37
C LEU A 384 -21.28 6.04 21.45
N VAL A 385 -20.01 5.61 21.56
CA VAL A 385 -19.59 4.22 21.62
C VAL A 385 -18.90 3.96 22.97
N THR A 386 -19.08 2.76 23.51
CA THR A 386 -18.36 2.23 24.66
C THR A 386 -17.50 1.07 24.19
N ILE A 387 -16.19 1.21 24.40
CA ILE A 387 -15.22 0.13 24.24
C ILE A 387 -15.51 -0.88 25.35
N ASP A 388 -16.08 -2.02 24.99
CA ASP A 388 -16.48 -3.06 25.92
C ASP A 388 -15.49 -4.23 25.92
N PRO A 389 -15.39 -5.01 27.01
CA PRO A 389 -14.36 -6.05 27.15
C PRO A 389 -14.38 -7.12 26.05
N ALA A 390 -15.51 -7.33 25.36
CA ALA A 390 -15.56 -8.28 24.26
C ALA A 390 -14.83 -7.73 23.02
N TYR A 391 -14.89 -6.42 22.76
CA TYR A 391 -14.12 -5.77 21.71
C TYR A 391 -12.62 -5.73 22.03
N GLU A 392 -12.25 -5.43 23.27
CA GLU A 392 -10.84 -5.50 23.71
C GLU A 392 -10.27 -6.91 23.53
N ALA A 393 -11.03 -7.95 23.90
CA ALA A 393 -10.62 -9.33 23.68
C ALA A 393 -10.49 -9.71 22.19
N MET A 394 -11.28 -9.10 21.31
CA MET A 394 -11.16 -9.30 19.85
C MET A 394 -9.86 -8.70 19.32
N LEU A 395 -9.50 -7.49 19.77
CA LEU A 395 -8.24 -6.84 19.39
C LEU A 395 -7.02 -7.60 19.93
N ASP A 396 -7.10 -8.07 21.18
CA ASP A 396 -6.04 -8.89 21.78
C ASP A 396 -5.86 -10.22 21.03
N GLU A 397 -6.94 -10.91 20.67
CA GLU A 397 -6.88 -12.17 19.90
C GLU A 397 -6.33 -11.97 18.48
N GLU A 398 -6.66 -10.86 17.82
CA GLU A 398 -6.12 -10.50 16.51
C GLU A 398 -4.63 -10.16 16.59
N PHE A 399 -4.23 -9.35 17.57
CA PHE A 399 -2.84 -9.00 17.82
C PHE A 399 -2.00 -10.24 18.18
N ASP A 400 -2.51 -11.11 19.06
CA ASP A 400 -1.89 -12.39 19.41
C ASP A 400 -1.79 -13.31 18.19
N THR A 401 -2.79 -13.31 17.30
CA THR A 401 -2.77 -14.14 16.08
C THR A 401 -1.73 -13.66 15.07
N ILE A 402 -1.58 -12.34 14.91
CA ILE A 402 -0.62 -11.73 13.98
C ILE A 402 0.83 -11.88 14.51
N THR A 403 1.03 -11.84 15.82
CA THR A 403 2.34 -11.97 16.46
C THR A 403 2.71 -13.42 16.82
N ALA A 404 1.75 -14.35 16.82
CA ALA A 404 1.96 -15.75 17.17
C ALA A 404 2.97 -16.45 16.24
N LEU A 405 4.10 -16.84 16.83
CA LEU A 405 5.17 -17.54 16.13
C LEU A 405 4.77 -19.02 15.86
N PRO A 406 4.65 -19.47 14.60
CA PRO A 406 4.14 -20.81 14.28
C PRO A 406 5.04 -21.94 14.82
N SER A 407 4.48 -22.90 15.55
CA SER A 407 5.27 -23.98 16.19
C SER A 407 6.12 -24.77 15.17
N PRO A 408 7.41 -25.07 15.46
CA PRO A 408 8.25 -25.83 14.56
C PRO A 408 7.70 -27.25 14.35
N GLU A 409 7.80 -27.76 13.13
CA GLU A 409 7.43 -29.14 12.81
C GLU A 409 8.59 -30.13 13.11
N PRO A 410 8.28 -31.38 13.50
CA PRO A 410 9.31 -32.37 13.78
C PRO A 410 9.99 -32.87 12.49
N HIS A 411 11.32 -32.88 12.47
CA HIS A 411 12.07 -33.49 11.37
C HIS A 411 12.00 -35.02 11.42
N VAL A 412 11.63 -35.61 10.28
CA VAL A 412 11.52 -37.06 10.10
C VAL A 412 12.84 -37.62 9.56
N GLY A 413 13.56 -38.36 10.40
CA GLY A 413 14.82 -39.03 10.01
C GLY A 413 16.07 -38.30 10.47
N ASP A 414 17.24 -38.90 10.23
CA ASP A 414 18.51 -38.25 10.57
C ASP A 414 18.80 -37.11 9.57
N CYS A 415 19.11 -35.92 10.06
CA CYS A 415 19.40 -34.75 9.22
C CYS A 415 20.75 -34.12 9.55
N ARG A 416 21.24 -33.22 8.69
CA ARG A 416 22.43 -32.41 8.98
C ARG A 416 21.99 -31.14 9.70
N THR A 417 22.61 -30.82 10.82
CA THR A 417 22.26 -29.64 11.63
C THR A 417 23.45 -28.72 11.85
N LEU A 418 23.17 -27.45 12.12
CA LEU A 418 24.13 -26.43 12.51
C LEU A 418 23.76 -25.90 13.89
N VAL A 419 24.73 -25.80 14.79
CA VAL A 419 24.58 -25.06 16.05
C VAL A 419 25.11 -23.65 15.81
N LEU A 420 24.22 -22.66 15.88
CA LEU A 420 24.49 -21.25 15.64
C LEU A 420 24.43 -20.51 16.97
N ARG A 421 25.53 -19.85 17.35
CA ARG A 421 25.50 -18.90 18.46
C ARG A 421 25.05 -17.54 17.93
N VAL A 422 23.92 -17.05 18.43
CA VAL A 422 23.32 -15.76 18.13
C VAL A 422 23.54 -14.88 19.35
N ALA A 423 24.37 -13.84 19.22
CA ALA A 423 24.70 -12.94 20.33
C ALA A 423 24.26 -11.51 20.00
N TYR A 424 23.57 -10.86 20.92
CA TYR A 424 23.17 -9.46 20.74
C TYR A 424 24.41 -8.57 20.69
N ARG A 425 24.58 -7.80 19.62
CA ARG A 425 25.84 -7.10 19.32
C ARG A 425 26.22 -6.08 20.39
N TYR A 426 25.23 -5.39 20.94
CA TYR A 426 25.44 -4.32 21.92
C TYR A 426 25.64 -4.85 23.35
N LYS A 427 25.11 -6.06 23.65
CA LYS A 427 25.29 -6.77 24.93
C LYS A 427 25.66 -8.25 24.66
N PRO A 428 26.91 -8.54 24.25
CA PRO A 428 27.32 -9.86 23.74
C PRO A 428 27.27 -11.01 24.77
N GLU A 429 27.08 -10.70 26.04
CA GLU A 429 26.75 -11.65 27.11
C GLU A 429 25.34 -12.26 26.95
N PHE A 430 24.43 -11.58 26.26
CA PHE A 430 23.12 -12.11 25.89
C PHE A 430 23.24 -12.90 24.60
N TRP A 431 23.24 -14.23 24.72
CA TRP A 431 23.32 -15.11 23.57
C TRP A 431 22.49 -16.38 23.71
N ARG A 432 22.15 -16.96 22.56
CA ARG A 432 21.49 -18.24 22.41
C ARG A 432 22.27 -19.11 21.43
N GLU A 433 22.45 -20.37 21.76
CA GLU A 433 22.91 -21.38 20.81
C GLU A 433 21.69 -22.14 20.30
N ILE A 434 21.39 -21.94 19.02
CA ILE A 434 20.22 -22.53 18.36
C ILE A 434 20.74 -23.61 17.41
N GLU A 435 20.27 -24.84 17.58
CA GLU A 435 20.50 -25.93 16.65
C GLU A 435 19.38 -25.94 15.60
N VAL A 436 19.75 -25.86 14.33
CA VAL A 436 18.84 -25.76 13.17
C VAL A 436 19.19 -26.84 12.16
N ALA A 437 18.20 -27.46 11.52
CA ALA A 437 18.44 -28.38 10.40
C ALA A 437 18.80 -27.60 9.12
N ASP A 438 19.63 -28.19 8.26
CA ASP A 438 20.18 -27.47 7.11
C ASP A 438 19.22 -27.35 5.92
N ASP A 439 18.11 -28.08 5.93
CA ASP A 439 16.98 -27.95 5.02
C ASP A 439 15.97 -26.88 5.47
N GLN A 440 16.08 -26.36 6.70
CA GLN A 440 15.26 -25.24 7.18
C GLN A 440 15.71 -23.91 6.58
N LEU A 441 14.76 -23.00 6.44
CA LEU A 441 14.90 -21.68 5.86
C LEU A 441 15.54 -20.70 6.84
N LEU A 442 16.10 -19.61 6.32
CA LEU A 442 16.55 -18.50 7.15
C LEU A 442 15.37 -17.82 7.88
N SER A 443 14.16 -17.87 7.33
CA SER A 443 12.95 -17.45 8.04
C SER A 443 12.69 -18.29 9.29
N ASP A 444 12.94 -19.61 9.24
CA ASP A 444 12.80 -20.48 10.40
C ASP A 444 13.83 -20.13 11.48
N LEU A 445 15.06 -19.78 11.07
CA LEU A 445 16.07 -19.26 11.99
C LEU A 445 15.64 -17.93 12.62
N HIS A 446 15.04 -17.02 11.85
CA HIS A 446 14.54 -15.76 12.39
C HIS A 446 13.47 -15.99 13.46
N LEU A 447 12.46 -16.81 13.19
CA LEU A 447 11.42 -17.14 14.17
C LEU A 447 12.02 -17.83 15.42
N ALA A 448 13.05 -18.66 15.22
CA ALA A 448 13.76 -19.28 16.34
C ALA A 448 14.56 -18.28 17.18
N ILE A 449 15.09 -17.22 16.58
CA ILE A 449 15.76 -16.13 17.32
C ILE A 449 14.73 -15.39 18.17
N GLN A 450 13.59 -14.99 17.60
CA GLN A 450 12.53 -14.30 18.35
C GLN A 450 12.06 -15.12 19.55
N ARG A 451 11.71 -16.41 19.34
CA ARG A 451 11.35 -17.30 20.45
C ARG A 451 12.43 -17.43 21.51
N ALA A 452 13.70 -17.47 21.11
CA ALA A 452 14.79 -17.70 22.06
C ALA A 452 15.08 -16.47 22.94
N PHE A 453 14.76 -15.27 22.47
CA PHE A 453 14.86 -14.03 23.23
C PHE A 453 13.53 -13.59 23.87
N ALA A 454 12.42 -14.28 23.55
CA ALA A 454 11.06 -13.91 23.95
C ALA A 454 10.67 -12.51 23.43
N TRP A 455 10.95 -12.29 22.15
CA TRP A 455 10.60 -11.07 21.42
C TRP A 455 9.46 -11.36 20.44
N ASP A 456 8.70 -10.32 20.13
CA ASP A 456 7.63 -10.34 19.15
C ASP A 456 8.18 -10.22 17.73
N ASN A 457 7.38 -10.66 16.76
CA ASN A 457 7.73 -10.61 15.33
C ASN A 457 6.92 -9.55 14.60
N ASP A 458 7.00 -8.33 15.12
CA ASP A 458 6.25 -7.15 14.70
C ASP A 458 6.97 -6.30 13.63
N HIS A 459 8.26 -6.54 13.39
CA HIS A 459 9.08 -5.76 12.45
C HIS A 459 9.79 -6.59 11.37
N LEU A 460 10.20 -5.91 10.29
CA LEU A 460 11.00 -6.51 9.23
C LEU A 460 12.43 -6.85 9.70
N TYR A 461 13.05 -7.82 9.03
CA TYR A 461 14.41 -8.27 9.32
C TYR A 461 15.24 -8.53 8.06
N SER A 462 16.56 -8.66 8.24
CA SER A 462 17.51 -9.07 7.20
C SER A 462 18.68 -9.87 7.77
N PHE A 463 19.17 -10.85 7.01
CA PHE A 463 20.47 -11.49 7.25
C PHE A 463 21.52 -10.93 6.30
N TYR A 464 22.72 -10.68 6.78
CA TYR A 464 23.85 -10.28 5.95
C TYR A 464 24.95 -11.33 6.06
N MET A 465 25.32 -11.92 4.92
CA MET A 465 26.41 -12.93 4.84
C MET A 465 27.82 -12.32 5.03
N GLY A 466 27.90 -11.05 5.42
CA GLY A 466 29.07 -10.35 5.91
C GLY A 466 28.90 -9.90 7.37
N LYS A 467 29.75 -8.99 7.84
CA LYS A 467 29.63 -8.40 9.20
C LYS A 467 29.08 -6.97 9.21
N ARG A 468 28.64 -6.47 8.07
CA ARG A 468 28.15 -5.10 7.91
C ARG A 468 26.66 -5.14 7.65
N PRO A 469 25.83 -4.44 8.43
CA PRO A 469 24.43 -4.26 8.09
C PRO A 469 24.31 -3.41 6.82
N TYR A 470 23.17 -3.47 6.15
CA TYR A 470 22.86 -2.69 4.94
C TYR A 470 23.77 -2.97 3.73
N ASP A 471 24.52 -4.08 3.73
CA ASP A 471 25.28 -4.53 2.55
C ASP A 471 24.37 -5.32 1.59
N THR A 472 23.65 -4.60 0.74
CA THR A 472 22.66 -5.13 -0.23
C THR A 472 23.21 -6.22 -1.17
N LYS A 473 24.53 -6.35 -1.29
CA LYS A 473 25.14 -7.43 -2.08
C LYS A 473 25.14 -8.78 -1.37
N ASN A 474 25.22 -8.75 -0.04
CA ASN A 474 25.31 -9.93 0.83
C ASN A 474 24.04 -10.12 1.68
N GLU A 475 23.03 -9.30 1.41
CA GLU A 475 21.74 -9.34 2.09
C GLU A 475 20.86 -10.50 1.64
N ILE A 476 20.16 -11.05 2.61
CA ILE A 476 19.06 -11.99 2.45
C ILE A 476 17.92 -11.43 3.32
N GLY A 477 16.99 -10.74 2.68
CA GLY A 477 15.94 -9.98 3.37
C GLY A 477 14.77 -10.85 3.82
N SER A 478 13.92 -10.29 4.68
CA SER A 478 12.61 -10.84 5.08
C SER A 478 11.70 -11.14 3.88
N PRO A 479 10.64 -11.94 4.06
CA PRO A 479 9.60 -12.12 3.04
C PRO A 479 9.10 -10.76 2.55
N GLY A 480 8.94 -10.60 1.23
CA GLY A 480 8.51 -9.32 0.63
C GLY A 480 9.57 -8.22 0.54
N ALA A 481 10.75 -8.36 1.16
CA ALA A 481 11.81 -7.36 1.07
C ALA A 481 12.41 -7.26 -0.35
N ASP A 482 12.81 -6.05 -0.76
CA ASP A 482 13.56 -5.76 -2.00
C ASP A 482 15.05 -6.17 -1.88
N ALA A 483 15.28 -7.43 -1.50
CA ALA A 483 16.59 -8.05 -1.40
C ALA A 483 16.78 -9.09 -2.51
N ARG A 484 18.02 -9.23 -3.01
CA ARG A 484 18.36 -10.18 -4.09
C ARG A 484 18.04 -11.64 -3.75
N ARG A 485 18.04 -11.96 -2.47
CA ARG A 485 17.71 -13.25 -1.91
C ARG A 485 16.76 -13.00 -0.75
N ARG A 486 15.79 -13.89 -0.55
CA ARG A 486 14.82 -13.79 0.54
C ARG A 486 14.97 -14.94 1.53
N ALA A 487 14.72 -14.68 2.79
CA ALA A 487 14.93 -15.62 3.89
C ALA A 487 13.95 -16.80 3.86
N ASP A 488 12.75 -16.60 3.31
CA ASP A 488 11.71 -17.62 3.04
C ASP A 488 12.02 -18.52 1.84
N ARG A 489 13.12 -18.27 1.12
CA ARG A 489 13.50 -19.03 -0.08
C ARG A 489 14.91 -19.62 -0.02
N VAL A 490 15.64 -19.37 1.07
CA VAL A 490 17.04 -19.78 1.22
C VAL A 490 17.17 -20.66 2.45
N THR A 491 17.62 -21.90 2.24
CA THR A 491 17.92 -22.81 3.35
C THR A 491 19.30 -22.56 3.95
N LEU A 492 19.50 -22.97 5.20
CA LEU A 492 20.80 -22.89 5.88
C LEU A 492 21.88 -23.73 5.16
N GLY A 493 21.47 -24.82 4.50
CA GLY A 493 22.33 -25.73 3.74
C GLY A 493 22.86 -25.09 2.45
N GLU A 494 22.04 -24.31 1.75
CA GLU A 494 22.43 -23.59 0.53
C GLU A 494 23.54 -22.57 0.77
N LEU A 495 23.63 -22.03 1.98
CA LEU A 495 24.65 -21.05 2.35
C LEU A 495 26.06 -21.63 2.42
N GLY A 496 26.20 -22.96 2.44
CA GLY A 496 27.50 -23.63 2.47
C GLY A 496 28.36 -23.23 3.69
N LEU A 497 27.71 -22.92 4.81
CA LEU A 497 28.36 -22.40 6.01
C LEU A 497 29.39 -23.36 6.58
N ARG A 498 30.47 -22.80 7.13
CA ARG A 498 31.58 -23.54 7.76
C ARG A 498 31.67 -23.24 9.24
N THR A 499 32.18 -24.18 10.03
CA THR A 499 32.47 -23.95 11.45
C THR A 499 33.32 -22.69 11.63
N LYS A 500 32.98 -21.88 12.63
CA LYS A 500 33.53 -20.55 12.95
C LYS A 500 33.16 -19.42 11.98
N GLN A 501 32.46 -19.67 10.88
CA GLN A 501 31.96 -18.62 10.00
C GLN A 501 31.00 -17.71 10.76
N LYS A 502 31.05 -16.42 10.46
CA LYS A 502 30.21 -15.38 11.06
C LYS A 502 29.38 -14.68 10.00
N PHE A 503 28.16 -14.34 10.36
CA PHE A 503 27.24 -13.51 9.59
C PHE A 503 26.38 -12.70 10.56
N LEU A 504 25.57 -11.79 10.05
CA LEU A 504 24.81 -10.84 10.85
C LEU A 504 23.32 -11.04 10.62
N TYR A 505 22.54 -10.85 11.67
CA TYR A 505 21.09 -10.73 11.65
C TYR A 505 20.70 -9.35 12.17
N LEU A 506 19.83 -8.67 11.45
CA LEU A 506 19.26 -7.38 11.80
C LEU A 506 17.75 -7.57 11.91
N PHE A 507 17.18 -7.21 13.05
CA PHE A 507 15.75 -7.11 13.30
C PHE A 507 15.42 -5.66 13.61
N ASP A 508 14.25 -5.22 13.18
CA ASP A 508 13.79 -3.84 13.32
C ASP A 508 14.78 -2.82 12.71
N PHE A 509 14.45 -2.36 11.50
CA PHE A 509 15.27 -1.35 10.82
C PHE A 509 15.20 0.04 11.47
N GLY A 510 14.19 0.30 12.32
CA GLY A 510 14.06 1.55 13.08
C GLY A 510 15.07 1.60 14.21
N ASP A 511 15.12 0.52 15.01
CA ASP A 511 15.93 0.44 16.23
C ASP A 511 17.27 -0.29 16.07
N ASP A 512 17.55 -0.84 14.89
CA ASP A 512 18.84 -1.40 14.52
C ASP A 512 19.26 -2.56 15.47
N HIS A 513 18.35 -3.49 15.79
CA HIS A 513 18.68 -4.66 16.62
C HIS A 513 19.59 -5.64 15.88
N LEU A 514 20.88 -5.59 16.21
CA LEU A 514 21.91 -6.36 15.53
C LEU A 514 22.35 -7.58 16.35
N PHE A 515 22.35 -8.75 15.73
CA PHE A 515 22.85 -10.00 16.30
C PHE A 515 24.00 -10.57 15.49
N ASP A 516 25.14 -10.79 16.16
CA ASP A 516 26.28 -11.48 15.58
C ASP A 516 26.06 -13.00 15.64
N ILE A 517 25.96 -13.64 14.49
CA ILE A 517 25.76 -15.09 14.39
C ILE A 517 27.08 -15.79 14.06
N GLN A 518 27.41 -16.84 14.80
CA GLN A 518 28.58 -17.68 14.56
C GLN A 518 28.22 -19.17 14.51
N VAL A 519 28.71 -19.88 13.49
CA VAL A 519 28.57 -21.33 13.40
C VAL A 519 29.51 -22.01 14.40
N MET A 520 28.96 -22.62 15.44
CA MET A 520 29.72 -23.28 16.50
C MET A 520 30.05 -24.73 16.14
N LYS A 521 29.07 -25.44 15.59
CA LYS A 521 29.18 -26.86 15.27
C LYS A 521 28.33 -27.20 14.05
N ILE A 522 28.76 -28.21 13.28
CA ILE A 522 27.97 -28.81 12.21
C ILE A 522 27.90 -30.31 12.52
N ASN A 523 26.70 -30.84 12.70
CA ASN A 523 26.46 -32.26 12.92
C ASN A 523 26.00 -32.89 11.60
N PRO A 524 26.74 -33.87 11.03
CA PRO A 524 26.39 -34.44 9.73
C PRO A 524 25.19 -35.40 9.78
N LYS A 525 24.78 -35.82 10.98
CA LYS A 525 23.77 -36.87 11.20
C LYS A 525 23.17 -36.74 12.61
N ALA A 526 22.42 -35.67 12.83
CA ALA A 526 21.63 -35.48 14.04
C ALA A 526 20.38 -36.38 14.00
N PRO A 527 19.91 -36.90 15.15
CA PRO A 527 18.74 -37.77 15.20
C PRO A 527 17.44 -37.00 14.86
N PRO A 528 16.35 -37.71 14.54
CA PRO A 528 15.02 -37.11 14.39
C PRO A 528 14.63 -36.32 15.63
N GLY A 529 13.90 -35.22 15.45
CA GLY A 529 13.47 -34.38 16.56
C GLY A 529 12.99 -33.00 16.13
N MET A 530 12.79 -32.15 17.13
CA MET A 530 12.35 -30.77 16.92
C MET A 530 13.54 -29.86 16.61
N TYR A 531 13.48 -29.19 15.46
CA TYR A 531 14.40 -28.14 15.05
C TYR A 531 13.56 -26.99 14.48
N PRO A 532 13.92 -25.71 14.69
CA PRO A 532 15.06 -25.25 15.47
C PRO A 532 14.85 -25.47 16.97
N ARG A 533 15.94 -25.62 17.74
CA ARG A 533 15.87 -25.73 19.20
C ARG A 533 17.03 -25.02 19.89
N VAL A 534 16.78 -24.46 21.07
CA VAL A 534 17.83 -23.88 21.90
C VAL A 534 18.61 -25.01 22.59
N VAL A 535 19.93 -25.01 22.44
CA VAL A 535 20.87 -26.00 23.04
C VAL A 535 21.84 -25.36 24.02
N GLY A 536 21.82 -24.04 24.16
CA GLY A 536 22.57 -23.29 25.17
C GLY A 536 22.16 -21.82 25.20
N GLU A 537 22.39 -21.16 26.34
CA GLU A 537 21.99 -19.76 26.55
C GLU A 537 22.86 -19.07 27.61
N HIS A 538 22.87 -17.75 27.58
CA HIS A 538 23.47 -16.90 28.61
C HIS A 538 22.86 -15.48 28.56
N GLY A 539 22.95 -14.75 29.68
CA GLY A 539 22.50 -13.35 29.80
C GLY A 539 21.11 -13.16 30.43
N GLY A 540 20.23 -14.18 30.41
CA GLY A 540 18.86 -14.05 30.90
C GLY A 540 17.93 -13.39 29.86
N THR A 541 16.90 -12.68 30.34
CA THR A 541 15.93 -11.93 29.51
C THR A 541 16.57 -10.67 28.96
N LEU A 542 16.40 -10.44 27.66
CA LEU A 542 16.78 -9.20 27.00
C LEU A 542 15.46 -8.52 26.59
N PRO A 543 15.08 -7.36 27.15
CA PRO A 543 13.87 -6.67 26.72
C PRO A 543 13.98 -6.26 25.24
N GLN A 544 12.86 -6.23 24.53
CA GLN A 544 12.82 -5.83 23.12
C GLN A 544 13.04 -4.32 23.03
N TYR A 545 12.24 -3.53 23.77
CA TYR A 545 12.31 -2.06 23.80
C TYR A 545 12.72 -1.50 25.17
N GLU A 546 13.29 -0.28 25.18
CA GLU A 546 13.62 0.43 26.43
C GLU A 546 12.32 0.95 27.08
N GLY A 547 11.84 0.28 28.14
CA GLY A 547 10.63 0.67 28.87
C GLY A 547 9.83 -0.49 29.45
N GLU A 548 10.05 -1.72 28.96
CA GLU A 548 9.51 -2.96 29.52
C GLU A 548 10.28 -3.35 30.79
N GLU A 549 10.09 -2.62 31.88
CA GLU A 549 10.34 -3.15 33.23
C GLU A 549 9.02 -3.77 33.71
N ASP A 550 9.04 -5.10 33.91
CA ASP A 550 8.02 -5.97 34.50
C ASP A 550 6.81 -5.22 35.11
N GLU A 551 5.66 -5.20 34.42
CA GLU A 551 4.34 -4.78 34.97
C GLU A 551 3.79 -5.75 36.04
N ASP A 552 4.68 -6.48 36.73
CA ASP A 552 4.34 -7.47 37.75
C ASP A 552 4.87 -7.05 39.13
N GLU A 553 4.68 -5.79 39.56
CA GLU A 553 4.86 -5.45 40.98
C GLU A 553 4.10 -4.20 41.48
N ASP A 554 2.88 -3.93 41.02
CA ASP A 554 1.96 -3.04 41.76
C ASP A 554 0.81 -3.83 42.41
N VAL A 555 1.20 -4.56 43.46
CA VAL A 555 0.27 -4.99 44.51
C VAL A 555 -0.26 -3.73 45.18
N TRP A 556 -1.54 -3.44 44.93
CA TRP A 556 -2.34 -2.48 45.69
C TRP A 556 -2.22 -2.74 47.21
N GLU A 557 -1.46 -1.90 47.92
CA GLU A 557 -1.62 -1.72 49.37
C GLU A 557 -2.23 -0.35 49.67
N GLU A 558 -3.54 -0.43 49.97
CA GLU A 558 -4.46 0.42 50.76
C GLU A 558 -4.53 1.95 50.57
#